data_AF-A0A518GEA2-F1
#
_entry.id   AF-A0A518GEA2-F1
#
_cell.length_a   1.000
_cell.length_b   1.000
_cell.length_c   1.000
_cell.angle_alpha   90.00
_cell.angle_beta   90.00
_cell.angle_gamma   90.00
#
_symmetry.space_group_name_H-M   'P 1'
#
loop_
_entity.id
_entity.type
_entity.pdbx_description
1 polymer ?
#
loop_
_entity_poly.entity_id
_entity_poly.type
_entity_poly.pdbx_seq_one_letter_code
_entity_poly.pdbx_strand_id
1 'polypeptide(L)' 'MSPTEIKARIDEIDCILQSGAKSVTVDGVTTTWDHDSLRSERGDLERKLSPKTRRRPFILKPRLG' A
#
# COMPACT_ATOMS: atom_id res chain seq x y z
N MET A 1 10.32 9.60 3.60
CA MET A 1 10.43 8.21 3.14
C MET A 1 10.91 8.23 1.70
N SER A 2 12.12 7.74 1.50
CA SER A 2 12.74 7.54 0.19
C SER A 2 12.06 6.39 -0.56
N PRO A 3 12.17 6.33 -1.90
CA PRO A 3 11.62 5.22 -2.69
C PRO A 3 12.14 3.84 -2.25
N THR A 4 13.38 3.77 -1.76
CA THR A 4 14.00 2.54 -1.25
C THR A 4 13.34 2.08 0.04
N GLU A 5 13.10 2.99 0.99
CA GLU A 5 12.39 2.68 2.24
C GLU A 5 10.95 2.24 1.98
N ILE A 6 10.27 2.84 1.01
CA ILE A 6 8.90 2.44 0.65
C ILE A 6 8.89 1.01 0.09
N LYS A 7 9.86 0.64 -0.76
CA LYS A 7 9.98 -0.72 -1.29
C LYS A 7 10.28 -1.74 -0.19
N ALA A 8 11.22 -1.43 0.70
CA ALA A 8 11.54 -2.30 1.84
C ALA A 8 10.31 -2.54 2.72
N ARG A 9 9.51 -1.49 2.96
CA ARG A 9 8.28 -1.62 3.74
C ARG A 9 7.22 -2.48 3.04
N ILE A 10 7.07 -2.35 1.72
CA ILE A 10 6.16 -3.21 0.95
C ILE A 10 6.59 -4.68 1.06
N ASP A 11 7.90 -4.96 0.97
CA ASP A 11 8.45 -6.31 1.07
C ASP A 11 8.19 -6.94 2.46
N GLU A 12 8.38 -6.16 3.54
CA GLU A 12 8.02 -6.58 4.90
C GLU A 12 6.54 -6.94 5.01
N ILE A 13 5.66 -6.08 4.48
CA ILE A 13 4.21 -6.32 4.51
C ILE A 13 3.86 -7.58 3.72
N ASP A 14 4.44 -7.77 2.53
CA ASP A 14 4.22 -8.95 1.71
C ASP A 14 4.71 -10.23 2.41
N CYS A 15 5.84 -10.17 3.13
CA CYS A 15 6.34 -11.28 3.94
C CYS A 15 5.35 -11.65 5.07
N ILE A 16 4.82 -10.65 5.80
CA ILE A 16 3.82 -10.87 6.86
C ILE A 16 2.54 -11.46 6.27
N LEU A 17 2.04 -10.92 5.17
CA LEU A 17 0.82 -11.42 4.51
C LEU A 17 1.00 -12.83 3.95
N GLN A 18 2.16 -13.15 3.38
CA GLN A 18 2.49 -14.50 2.89
C GLN A 18 2.59 -15.52 4.02
N SER A 19 3.12 -15.11 5.18
CA SER A 19 3.22 -16.00 6.35
C SER A 19 1.84 -16.43 6.88
N GLY A 20 0.78 -15.65 6.61
CA GLY A 20 -0.55 -15.89 7.17
C GLY A 20 -0.66 -15.65 8.67
N ALA A 21 0.42 -15.25 9.34
CA ALA A 21 0.44 -15.00 10.78
C ALA A 21 -0.36 -13.73 11.12
N LYS A 22 -1.34 -13.87 12.02
CA LYS A 22 -2.11 -12.73 12.56
C LYS A 22 -1.50 -12.15 13.82
N SER A 23 -0.59 -12.90 14.45
CA SER A 23 0.12 -12.46 15.63
C SER A 23 1.43 -13.21 15.75
N VAL A 24 2.46 -12.54 16.25
CA VAL A 24 3.71 -13.17 16.72
C VAL A 24 3.95 -12.76 18.16
N THR A 25 4.43 -13.68 18.97
CA THR A 25 4.92 -13.37 20.31
C THR A 25 6.42 -13.57 20.32
N VAL A 26 7.18 -12.51 20.59
CA VAL A 26 8.64 -12.52 20.69
C VAL A 26 9.03 -11.88 22.02
N ASP A 27 9.85 -12.57 22.82
CA ASP A 27 10.28 -12.12 24.16
C ASP A 27 9.12 -11.71 25.09
N GLY A 28 7.99 -12.41 25.00
CA GLY A 28 6.78 -12.12 25.78
C GLY A 28 5.95 -10.95 25.27
N VAL A 29 6.40 -10.23 24.22
CA VAL A 29 5.64 -9.17 23.56
C VAL A 29 4.87 -9.76 22.38
N THR A 30 3.55 -9.65 22.45
CA THR A 30 2.67 -10.08 21.35
C THR A 30 2.40 -8.91 20.42
N THR A 31 2.83 -9.05 19.17
CA THR A 31 2.49 -8.14 18.09
C THR A 31 1.38 -8.77 17.27
N THR A 32 0.24 -8.11 17.19
CA THR A 32 -0.90 -8.53 16.38
C THR A 32 -0.95 -7.69 15.12
N TRP A 33 -1.17 -8.34 13.98
CA TRP A 33 -1.27 -7.70 12.68
C TRP A 33 -2.67 -7.84 12.12
N ASP A 34 -3.24 -6.70 11.73
CA ASP A 34 -4.48 -6.64 10.97
C ASP A 34 -4.17 -6.69 9.48
N HIS A 35 -4.52 -7.81 8.84
CA HIS A 35 -4.19 -8.05 7.43
C HIS A 35 -4.91 -7.09 6.49
N ASP A 36 -6.11 -6.64 6.83
CA ASP A 36 -6.85 -5.65 6.05
C ASP A 36 -6.15 -4.28 6.05
N SER A 37 -5.71 -3.83 7.21
CA SER A 37 -4.91 -2.61 7.36
C SER A 37 -3.59 -2.69 6.59
N LEU A 38 -2.89 -3.82 6.69
CA LEU A 38 -1.63 -4.06 5.95
C LEU A 38 -1.84 -4.02 4.43
N ARG A 39 -2.94 -4.62 3.91
CA ARG A 39 -3.29 -4.55 2.49
C ARG A 39 -3.58 -3.11 2.04
N SER A 40 -4.26 -2.33 2.88
CA SER A 40 -4.51 -0.91 2.58
C SER A 40 -3.20 -0.11 2.55
N GLU A 41 -2.34 -0.31 3.56
CA GLU A 41 -1.02 0.35 3.64
C GLU A 41 -0.16 0.03 2.42
N ARG A 42 -0.09 -1.24 2.02
CA ARG A 42 0.60 -1.69 0.80
C ARG A 42 0.11 -0.92 -0.43
N GLY A 43 -1.21 -0.82 -0.61
CA GLY A 43 -1.81 -0.10 -1.73
C GLY A 43 -1.47 1.39 -1.75
N ASP A 44 -1.41 2.03 -0.58
CA ASP A 44 -1.01 3.44 -0.49
C ASP A 44 0.48 3.66 -0.73
N LEU A 45 1.33 2.74 -0.28
CA LEU A 45 2.77 2.76 -0.57
C LEU A 45 3.05 2.54 -2.07
N GLU A 46 2.33 1.64 -2.73
CA GLU A 46 2.41 1.44 -4.18
C GLU A 46 1.97 2.69 -4.95
N ARG A 47 0.91 3.38 -4.52
CA ARG A 47 0.46 4.65 -5.10
C ARG A 47 1.49 5.77 -4.93
N LYS A 48 2.24 5.78 -3.83
CA LYS A 48 3.34 6.73 -3.59
C LYS A 48 4.53 6.46 -4.51
N LEU A 49 4.85 5.20 -4.80
CA LEU A 49 5.92 4.83 -5.73
C LEU A 49 5.56 5.09 -7.19
N SER A 50 4.31 4.82 -7.55
CA SER A 50 3.79 5.10 -8.89
C SER A 50 2.54 5.96 -8.76
N PRO A 51 2.69 7.30 -8.73
CA PRO A 51 1.56 8.18 -8.84
C PRO A 51 1.01 8.03 -10.26
N LYS A 52 0.18 7.00 -10.48
CA LYS A 52 -0.66 6.90 -11.66
C LYS A 52 -1.56 8.11 -11.60
N THR A 53 -1.19 9.16 -12.33
CA THR A 53 -2.01 10.34 -12.52
C THR A 53 -3.37 9.82 -12.97
N ARG A 54 -4.39 9.91 -12.10
CA ARG A 54 -5.78 9.66 -12.49
C ARG A 54 -6.03 10.60 -13.66
N ARG A 55 -5.95 10.07 -14.89
CA ARG A 55 -6.30 10.81 -16.11
C ARG A 55 -7.76 11.18 -15.93
N ARG A 56 -8.02 12.42 -15.52
CA ARG A 56 -9.37 12.97 -15.52
C ARG A 56 -9.87 12.87 -16.96
N PRO A 57 -11.07 12.33 -17.22
CA PRO A 57 -11.65 12.42 -18.55
C PRO A 57 -11.79 13.90 -18.88
N PHE A 58 -11.03 14.36 -19.88
CA PHE A 58 -11.24 15.68 -20.46
C PHE A 58 -12.64 15.65 -21.09
N ILE A 59 -13.62 16.20 -20.37
CA ILE A 59 -14.93 16.49 -20.95
C ILE A 59 -14.72 17.66 -21.90
N LEU A 60 -14.44 17.36 -23.18
CA LEU A 60 -14.51 18.31 -24.27
C LEU A 60 -15.98 18.73 -24.41
N LYS A 61 -16.34 19.90 -23.89
CA LYS A 61 -17.62 20.54 -24.22
C LYS A 61 -17.64 20.80 -25.73
N PRO A 62 -18.64 20.32 -26.49
CA PRO A 62 -18.79 20.73 -27.88
C PRO A 62 -19.17 22.22 -27.91
N ARG A 63 -18.42 23.01 -28.68
CA ARG A 63 -18.84 24.35 -29.06
C ARG A 63 -19.87 24.21 -30.18
N LEU A 64 -21.13 24.51 -29.86
CA LEU A 64 -22.17 24.74 -30.87
C LEU A 64 -21.89 26.11 -31.50
N GLY A 65 -21.76 26.09 -32.84
CA GLY A 65 -21.77 27.28 -33.68
C GLY A 65 -23.18 27.69 -34.08
#